data_AF-A0A102DF18-F1
#
_entry.id   AF-A0A102DF18-F1
#
_cell.length_a   1.000
_cell.length_b   1.000
_cell.length_c   1.000
_cell.angle_alpha   90.00
_cell.angle_beta   90.00
_cell.angle_gamma   90.00
#
_symmetry.space_group_name_H-M   'P 1'
#
loop_
_entity.id
_entity.type
_entity.pdbx_description
1 polymer ?
#
loop_
_entity_poly.entity_id
_entity_poly.type
_entity_poly.pdbx_seq_one_letter_code
_entity_poly.pdbx_strand_id
1 'polypeptide(L)' 'MMGMGEGACPFEFNFDAATFKPGDMVSYRVTGSLDGMPFVGTLIEVHPDHVLISADPNDPTIRYRATRESRPVVEGSEI' A
#
# COMPACT_ATOMS: atom_id res chain seq x y z
N MET A 1 10.11 -18.69 -4.13
CA MET A 1 9.89 -17.71 -3.04
C MET A 1 10.58 -16.42 -3.46
N MET A 2 9.84 -15.43 -3.95
CA MET A 2 10.45 -14.12 -4.22
C MET A 2 10.89 -13.52 -2.89
N GLY A 3 12.20 -13.34 -2.76
CA GLY A 3 12.88 -13.14 -1.50
C GLY A 3 12.54 -11.81 -0.85
N MET A 4 12.21 -11.88 0.44
CA MET A 4 12.71 -10.90 1.40
C MET A 4 14.23 -11.11 1.49
N GLY A 5 14.95 -10.67 0.45
CA GLY A 5 16.39 -10.78 0.35
C GLY A 5 17.05 -9.73 1.24
N GLU A 6 17.98 -10.20 2.06
CA GLU A 6 19.03 -9.39 2.68
C GLU A 6 19.57 -8.34 1.71
N GLY A 7 19.43 -7.07 2.10
CA GLY A 7 19.81 -5.92 1.28
C GLY A 7 18.75 -4.84 1.46
N ALA A 8 18.97 -3.98 2.45
CA ALA A 8 18.08 -2.89 2.85
C ALA A 8 17.31 -2.33 1.64
N CYS A 9 16.02 -2.64 1.56
CA CYS A 9 15.13 -1.85 0.73
C CYS A 9 15.37 -0.40 1.17
N PRO A 10 15.84 0.51 0.29
CA PRO A 10 16.09 1.90 0.67
C PRO A 10 14.80 2.64 1.04
N PHE A 11 13.68 1.94 0.89
CA PHE A 11 12.33 2.36 1.21
C PHE A 11 11.97 1.90 2.62
N GLU A 12 11.80 2.86 3.51
CA GLU A 12 11.21 2.62 4.83
C GLU A 12 9.70 2.55 4.67
N PHE A 13 9.13 1.37 4.92
CA PHE A 13 7.69 1.18 4.88
C PHE A 13 7.08 1.47 6.26
N ASN A 14 6.00 2.24 6.28
CA ASN A 14 5.18 2.40 7.47
C ASN A 14 4.22 1.20 7.60
N PHE A 15 4.32 0.46 8.70
CA PHE A 15 3.44 -0.66 9.03
C PHE A 15 2.52 -0.37 10.23
N ASP A 16 2.57 0.84 10.79
CA ASP A 16 1.75 1.27 11.91
C ASP A 16 0.61 2.18 11.42
N ALA A 17 -0.58 1.58 11.29
CA ALA A 17 -1.78 2.25 10.78
C ALA A 17 -2.21 3.46 11.62
N ALA A 18 -1.85 3.53 12.90
CA ALA A 18 -2.15 4.67 13.77
C ALA A 18 -1.32 5.91 13.39
N THR A 19 -0.14 5.70 12.81
CA THR A 19 0.82 6.76 12.46
C THR A 19 0.77 7.17 10.99
N PHE A 20 -0.05 6.49 10.19
CA PHE A 20 -0.21 6.77 8.77
C PHE A 20 -0.48 8.25 8.50
N LYS A 21 0.28 8.79 7.55
CA LYS A 21 0.11 10.15 7.01
C LYS A 21 0.34 10.16 5.50
N PRO A 22 -0.20 11.16 4.77
CA PRO A 22 0.14 11.35 3.37
C PRO A 22 1.66 11.45 3.17
N GLY A 23 2.16 10.77 2.13
CA GLY A 23 3.58 10.64 1.82
C GLY A 23 4.25 9.38 2.37
N ASP A 24 3.61 8.65 3.30
CA ASP A 24 4.14 7.39 3.79
C ASP A 24 4.15 6.34 2.68
N MET A 25 5.26 5.59 2.59
CA MET A 25 5.33 4.42 1.75
C MET A 25 4.79 3.22 2.52
N VAL A 26 3.90 2.46 1.92
CA VAL A 26 3.29 1.28 2.53
C VAL A 26 3.42 0.08 1.61
N SER A 27 3.47 -1.11 2.20
CA SER A 27 3.21 -2.33 1.46
C SER A 27 1.74 -2.73 1.59
N TYR A 28 1.03 -2.76 0.46
CA TYR A 28 -0.38 -3.13 0.41
C TYR A 28 -0.58 -4.50 -0.25
N ARG A 29 -1.76 -5.08 -0.04
CA ARG A 29 -2.22 -6.33 -0.64
C ARG A 29 -3.44 -6.08 -1.50
N VAL A 30 -3.70 -6.99 -2.43
CA VAL A 30 -4.86 -6.95 -3.31
C VAL A 30 -5.60 -8.27 -3.20
N THR A 31 -6.93 -8.24 -3.04
CA THR A 31 -7.76 -9.46 -3.01
C THR A 31 -7.95 -10.07 -4.41
N GLY A 32 -8.41 -11.32 -4.49
CA GLY A 32 -8.73 -11.97 -5.77
C GLY A 32 -7.50 -12.55 -6.48
N SER A 33 -7.36 -12.32 -7.78
CA SER A 33 -6.31 -12.95 -8.62
C SER A 33 -4.88 -12.54 -8.25
N LEU A 34 -4.72 -11.43 -7.53
CA LEU A 34 -3.44 -10.89 -7.06
C LEU A 34 -3.19 -11.20 -5.58
N ASP A 35 -4.05 -12.01 -4.95
CA ASP A 35 -3.91 -12.41 -3.56
C ASP A 35 -2.57 -13.11 -3.30
N GLY A 36 -1.96 -12.78 -2.16
CA GLY A 36 -0.63 -13.27 -1.79
C GLY A 36 0.55 -12.51 -2.42
N MET A 37 0.33 -11.59 -3.38
CA MET A 37 1.39 -10.71 -3.88
C MET A 37 1.48 -9.40 -3.08
N PRO A 38 2.66 -9.01 -2.59
CA PRO A 38 2.85 -7.71 -1.97
C PRO A 38 3.08 -6.62 -3.03
N PHE A 39 2.42 -5.48 -2.86
CA PHE A 39 2.63 -4.29 -3.67
C PHE A 39 3.16 -3.14 -2.83
N VAL A 40 3.67 -2.11 -3.49
CA VAL A 40 4.19 -0.89 -2.87
C VAL A 40 3.41 0.30 -3.42
N GLY A 41 3.03 1.21 -2.54
CA GLY A 41 2.39 2.46 -2.92
C GLY A 41 2.61 3.55 -1.88
N THR A 42 2.21 4.76 -2.23
CA THR A 42 2.34 5.94 -1.36
C THR A 42 0.96 6.36 -0.88
N LEU A 43 0.80 6.59 0.42
CA LEU A 43 -0.43 7.15 0.97
C LEU A 43 -0.61 8.58 0.47
N ILE A 44 -1.74 8.87 -0.15
CA ILE A 44 -2.10 10.24 -0.59
C ILE A 44 -3.17 10.86 0.31
N GLU A 45 -4.02 10.02 0.92
CA GLU A 45 -5.01 10.43 1.91
C GLU A 45 -5.15 9.37 3.00
N VAL A 46 -5.39 9.82 4.24
CA VAL A 46 -5.59 8.95 5.40
C VAL A 46 -6.89 9.35 6.09
N HIS A 47 -7.83 8.42 6.13
CA HIS A 47 -9.15 8.59 6.73
C HIS A 47 -9.28 7.71 7.99
N PRO A 48 -10.33 7.85 8.81
CA PRO A 48 -10.50 7.03 10.01
C PRO A 48 -10.61 5.52 9.73
N ASP A 49 -11.27 5.14 8.63
CA ASP A 49 -11.58 3.74 8.26
C ASP A 49 -10.77 3.21 7.08
N HIS A 50 -10.22 4.10 6.25
CA HIS A 50 -9.55 3.72 5.00
C HIS A 50 -8.38 4.66 4.66
N VAL A 51 -7.58 4.27 3.67
CA VAL A 51 -6.54 5.10 3.07
C VAL A 51 -6.72 5.14 1.56
N LEU A 52 -6.19 6.18 0.92
CA LEU A 52 -6.00 6.20 -0.53
C LEU A 52 -4.52 6.04 -0.84
N ILE A 53 -4.23 5.15 -1.78
CA ILE A 53 -2.87 4.78 -2.20
C ILE A 53 -2.67 5.19 -3.65
N SER A 54 -1.59 5.90 -3.95
CA SER A 54 -1.08 6.06 -5.32
C SER A 54 -0.28 4.81 -5.69
N ALA A 55 -0.72 4.08 -6.71
CA ALA A 55 -0.06 2.84 -7.14
C ALA A 55 1.05 3.06 -8.17
N ASP A 56 1.02 4.20 -8.87
CA ASP A 56 2.12 4.68 -9.69
C ASP A 56 2.62 6.02 -9.12
N PRO A 57 3.92 6.16 -8.79
CA PRO A 57 4.49 7.43 -8.35
C PRO A 57 4.57 8.47 -9.48
N ASN A 58 4.51 8.05 -10.75
CA ASN A 58 4.54 8.93 -11.92
C ASN A 58 3.14 9.34 -12.39
N ASP A 59 2.10 8.59 -12.01
CA ASP A 59 0.72 8.88 -12.35
C ASP A 59 -0.15 9.00 -11.07
N PRO A 60 -0.32 10.23 -10.54
CA PRO A 60 -1.12 10.46 -9.34
C PRO A 60 -2.63 10.33 -9.60
N THR A 61 -3.08 9.96 -10.80
CA THR A 61 -4.50 9.65 -11.08
C THR A 61 -4.85 8.20 -10.76
N ILE A 62 -3.86 7.30 -10.71
CA ILE A 62 -4.05 5.90 -10.35
C ILE A 62 -4.09 5.77 -8.82
N ARG A 63 -5.31 5.74 -8.28
CA ARG A 63 -5.57 5.75 -6.83
C ARG A 63 -6.46 4.58 -6.44
N TYR A 64 -6.06 3.86 -5.40
CA TYR A 64 -6.85 2.78 -4.84
C TYR A 64 -7.28 3.07 -3.41
N ARG A 65 -8.55 2.78 -3.11
CA ARG A 65 -9.04 2.75 -1.73
C ARG A 65 -8.60 1.45 -1.08
N ALA A 66 -8.04 1.55 0.12
CA ALA A 66 -7.59 0.40 0.88
C ALA A 66 -7.99 0.50 2.36
N THR A 67 -8.02 -0.65 3.05
CA THR A 67 -8.24 -0.69 4.51
C THR A 67 -7.13 0.05 5.27
N ARG A 68 -7.48 0.64 6.42
CA ARG A 68 -6.49 1.24 7.32
C ARG A 68 -5.97 0.20 8.32
N GLU A 69 -5.07 -0.66 7.86
CA GLU A 69 -4.38 -1.66 8.67
C GLU A 69 -2.88 -1.71 8.33
N SER A 70 -2.11 -2.50 9.08
CA SER A 70 -0.64 -2.58 8.93
C SER A 70 -0.17 -2.82 7.49
N ARG A 71 -0.92 -3.60 6.73
CA ARG A 71 -0.75 -3.78 5.28
C ARG A 71 -2.09 -3.55 4.60
N PRO A 72 -2.35 -2.31 4.12
CA PRO A 72 -3.63 -1.96 3.54
C PRO A 72 -4.09 -2.98 2.49
N VAL A 73 -5.38 -3.26 2.45
CA VAL A 73 -5.97 -4.21 1.50
C VAL A 73 -6.83 -3.45 0.52
N VAL A 74 -6.51 -3.56 -0.76
CA VAL A 74 -7.30 -3.06 -1.88
C VAL A 74 -8.17 -4.22 -2.38
N GLU A 75 -9.43 -3.95 -2.69
CA GLU A 75 -10.28 -4.94 -3.33
C GLU A 75 -9.88 -5.09 -4.80
N GLY A 76 -9.60 -6.32 -5.26
CA GLY A 76 -9.15 -6.56 -6.62
C GLY A 76 -10.15 -6.17 -7.71
N SER A 77 -11.43 -5.97 -7.36
CA SER A 77 -12.46 -5.44 -8.27
C SER A 77 -12.35 -3.94 -8.52
N GLU A 78 -11.56 -3.21 -7.72
CA GLU A 78 -11.39 -1.75 -7.78
C GLU A 78 -10.09 -1.35 -8.53
N ILE A 79 -9.42 -2.32 -9.16
CA ILE A 79 -8.13 -2.17 -9.86
C ILE A 79 -8.28 -2.45 -11.35
#